data_AF-A0A653NAQ1-F1
#
_entry.id   AF-A0A653NAQ1-F1
#
_cell.length_a   1.000
_cell.length_b   1.000
_cell.length_c   1.000
_cell.angle_alpha   90.00
_cell.angle_beta   90.00
_cell.angle_gamma   90.00
#
_symmetry.space_group_name_H-M   'P 1'
#
loop_
_entity.id
_entity.type
_entity.pdbx_description
1 polymer ?
#
loop_
_entity_poly.entity_id
_entity_poly.type
_entity_poly.pdbx_seq_one_letter_code
_entity_poly.pdbx_strand_id
1 'polypeptide(L)'
;MVKNYVWFEYFYDQMVVPKKILFIYNANSDTGSKMLDFAHKIINPATYNCNLCSLTYGSFTENKQWKGFRESLLAKGYELEFFHKDEFQENY
;
A
#
# COMPACT_ATOMS: atom_id res chain seq x y z
N MET A 1 -25.59 36.98 14.18
CA MET A 1 -25.50 35.57 14.63
C MET A 1 -25.28 34.58 13.48
N VAL A 2 -24.68 35.00 12.34
CA VAL A 2 -24.58 34.17 11.11
C VAL A 2 -23.12 33.91 10.68
N LYS A 3 -22.15 34.59 11.29
CA LYS A 3 -20.74 34.45 10.91
C LYS A 3 -20.18 33.07 11.27
N ASN A 4 -20.49 32.51 12.45
CA ASN A 4 -19.89 31.26 12.94
C ASN A 4 -20.18 30.01 12.09
N TYR A 5 -21.35 29.91 11.46
CA TYR A 5 -21.69 28.73 10.66
C TYR A 5 -20.87 28.65 9.35
N VAL A 6 -20.66 29.79 8.69
CA VAL A 6 -19.89 29.86 7.46
C VAL A 6 -18.43 29.48 7.69
N TRP A 7 -17.81 29.97 8.78
CA TRP A 7 -16.43 29.60 9.12
C TRP A 7 -16.28 28.11 9.45
N PHE A 8 -17.29 27.50 10.07
CA PHE A 8 -17.26 26.08 10.44
C PHE A 8 -17.34 25.16 9.21
N GLU A 9 -18.20 25.47 8.23
CA GLU A 9 -18.29 24.71 6.98
C GLU A 9 -16.99 24.80 6.16
N TYR A 10 -16.40 26.00 6.03
CA TYR A 10 -15.11 26.17 5.35
C TYR A 10 -13.96 25.44 6.04
N PHE A 11 -13.97 25.34 7.37
CA PHE A 11 -12.93 24.63 8.12
C PHE A 11 -13.08 23.11 8.03
N TYR A 12 -14.30 22.59 8.00
CA TYR A 12 -14.57 21.15 7.84
C TYR A 12 -14.18 20.65 6.44
N ASP A 13 -14.44 21.45 5.41
CA ASP A 13 -14.08 21.12 4.02
C ASP A 13 -12.56 21.13 3.77
N GLN A 14 -11.78 21.81 4.62
CA GLN A 14 -10.31 21.77 4.62
C GLN A 14 -9.74 20.61 5.46
N MET A 15 -10.57 19.93 6.26
CA MET A 15 -10.24 18.75 7.06
C MET A 15 -10.68 17.45 6.36
N VAL A 16 -10.44 17.36 5.05
CA VAL A 16 -10.62 16.10 4.30
C VAL A 16 -9.66 15.08 4.90
N VAL A 17 -10.17 14.23 5.80
CA VAL A 17 -9.43 13.06 6.26
C VAL A 17 -9.14 12.24 5.00
N PRO A 18 -7.86 12.09 4.60
CA PRO A 18 -7.55 11.38 3.38
C PRO A 18 -8.10 9.97 3.47
N LYS A 19 -8.79 9.54 2.42
CA LYS A 19 -9.30 8.17 2.36
C LYS A 19 -8.09 7.24 2.29
N LYS A 20 -7.94 6.39 3.30
CA LYS A 20 -6.80 5.50 3.45
C LYS A 20 -7.05 4.15 2.81
N ILE A 21 -6.08 3.63 2.06
CA ILE A 21 -6.11 2.29 1.47
C ILE A 21 -4.91 1.51 2.01
N LEU A 22 -5.20 0.37 2.62
CA LEU A 22 -4.18 -0.54 3.15
C LEU A 22 -3.97 -1.69 2.15
N PHE A 23 -2.74 -1.83 1.67
CA PHE A 23 -2.30 -2.96 0.86
C PHE A 23 -1.59 -3.97 1.76
N ILE A 24 -2.28 -5.07 2.07
CA ILE A 24 -1.73 -6.13 2.92
C ILE A 24 -1.26 -7.28 2.02
N TYR A 25 0.04 -7.45 1.90
CA TYR A 25 0.66 -8.57 1.22
C TYR A 25 0.48 -9.82 2.06
N ASN A 26 -0.07 -10.89 1.47
CA ASN A 26 -0.18 -12.20 2.11
C ASN A 26 1.18 -12.94 2.12
N ALA A 27 2.16 -12.30 2.73
CA ALA A 27 3.51 -12.76 3.01
C ALA A 27 3.93 -12.16 4.35
N ASN A 28 4.93 -12.74 5.00
CA ASN A 28 5.51 -12.18 6.23
C ASN A 28 6.76 -11.34 5.89
N SER A 29 7.04 -10.31 6.70
CA SER A 29 8.12 -9.32 6.51
C SER A 29 9.53 -9.91 6.53
N ASP A 30 9.72 -10.97 7.31
CA ASP A 30 10.92 -11.79 7.42
C ASP A 30 11.30 -12.55 6.12
N THR A 31 10.40 -12.54 5.14
CA THR A 31 10.60 -13.12 3.81
C THR A 31 11.07 -12.07 2.78
N GLY A 32 10.86 -10.78 3.04
CA GLY A 32 11.29 -9.67 2.16
C GLY A 32 12.79 -9.42 2.17
N SER A 33 13.45 -9.54 3.34
CA SER A 33 14.92 -9.53 3.45
C SER A 33 15.57 -10.72 2.74
N LYS A 34 14.82 -11.83 2.60
CA LYS A 34 15.21 -12.97 1.77
C LYS A 34 14.93 -12.76 0.29
N MET A 35 14.10 -11.80 -0.12
CA MET A 35 13.79 -11.51 -1.54
C MET A 35 15.01 -11.01 -2.33
N LEU A 36 15.94 -10.31 -1.67
CA LEU A 36 17.25 -10.00 -2.29
C LEU A 36 18.14 -11.25 -2.42
N ASP A 37 17.93 -12.26 -1.58
CA ASP A 37 18.55 -13.59 -1.64
C ASP A 37 17.90 -14.53 -2.69
N PHE A 38 16.83 -14.10 -3.38
CA PHE A 38 16.14 -14.92 -4.41
C PHE A 38 16.90 -15.05 -5.73
N ALA A 39 18.04 -14.37 -5.91
CA ALA A 39 18.93 -14.70 -7.03
C ALA A 39 19.44 -16.16 -6.95
N HIS A 40 19.40 -16.81 -5.77
CA HIS A 40 19.88 -18.18 -5.57
C HIS A 40 18.81 -19.23 -5.24
N LYS A 41 17.53 -18.89 -5.10
CA LYS A 41 16.46 -19.87 -4.80
C LYS A 41 15.49 -20.05 -5.96
N ILE A 42 16.00 -20.67 -7.02
CA ILE A 42 15.26 -21.33 -8.11
C ILE A 42 14.64 -22.68 -7.64
N ILE A 43 14.54 -22.91 -6.33
CA ILE A 43 14.11 -24.19 -5.76
C ILE A 43 12.89 -23.92 -4.88
N ASN A 44 11.72 -24.29 -5.44
CA ASN A 44 10.40 -24.39 -4.82
C ASN A 44 9.45 -23.17 -4.98
N PRO A 45 8.76 -23.05 -6.14
CA PRO A 45 7.71 -22.04 -6.37
C PRO A 45 6.46 -22.24 -5.47
N ALA A 46 6.44 -23.26 -4.61
CA ALA A 46 5.32 -23.57 -3.72
C ALA A 46 5.32 -22.77 -2.40
N THR A 47 6.41 -22.11 -2.03
CA THR A 47 6.46 -21.30 -0.80
C THR A 47 6.19 -19.82 -1.13
N TYR A 48 4.89 -19.49 -1.09
CA TYR A 48 4.26 -18.16 -1.09
C TYR A 48 4.08 -17.46 -2.45
N ASN A 49 3.10 -17.95 -3.23
CA ASN A 49 2.49 -17.14 -4.30
C ASN A 49 1.66 -16.00 -3.68
N CYS A 50 2.33 -14.91 -3.33
CA CYS A 50 1.66 -13.66 -3.00
C CYS A 50 1.17 -13.01 -4.31
N ASN A 51 -0.11 -13.21 -4.63
CA ASN A 51 -0.72 -12.66 -5.85
C ASN A 51 -0.56 -11.13 -5.92
N LEU A 52 -0.73 -10.43 -4.80
CA LEU A 52 -0.53 -8.98 -4.75
C LEU A 52 0.92 -8.60 -5.09
N CYS A 53 1.90 -9.33 -4.57
CA CYS A 53 3.32 -9.10 -4.86
C CYS A 53 3.61 -9.25 -6.36
N SER A 54 3.01 -10.25 -7.03
CA SER A 54 3.15 -10.44 -8.49
C SER A 54 2.48 -9.34 -9.32
N LEU A 55 1.45 -8.71 -8.78
CA LEU A 55 0.76 -7.57 -9.41
C LEU A 55 1.54 -6.26 -9.20
N THR A 56 2.22 -6.10 -8.06
CA THR A 56 2.93 -4.86 -7.72
C THR A 56 4.38 -4.82 -8.23
N TYR A 57 5.08 -5.96 -8.21
CA TYR A 57 6.47 -6.08 -8.66
C TYR A 57 6.64 -7.18 -9.71
N GLY A 58 7.42 -6.89 -10.76
CA GLY A 58 7.94 -7.92 -11.68
C GLY A 58 9.21 -8.57 -11.13
N SER A 59 10.01 -9.20 -12.00
CA SER A 59 11.24 -9.89 -11.58
C SER A 59 12.31 -9.00 -10.95
N PHE A 60 12.32 -7.69 -11.25
CA PHE A 60 13.37 -6.78 -10.78
C PHE A 60 12.89 -5.35 -10.47
N THR A 61 11.70 -4.95 -10.95
CA THR A 61 11.21 -3.57 -10.80
C THR A 61 9.70 -3.55 -10.54
N GLU A 62 9.21 -2.44 -9.98
CA GLU A 62 7.78 -2.16 -9.86
C GLU A 62 7.06 -2.32 -11.22
N ASN A 63 5.91 -2.98 -11.24
CA ASN A 63 5.10 -3.15 -12.44
C ASN A 63 4.56 -1.78 -12.90
N LYS A 64 4.69 -1.46 -14.19
CA LYS A 64 4.29 -0.16 -14.76
C LYS A 64 2.80 0.13 -14.60
N GLN A 65 1.93 -0.88 -14.75
CA GLN A 65 0.49 -0.72 -14.58
C GLN A 65 0.14 -0.44 -13.13
N TRP A 66 0.78 -1.17 -12.21
CA TRP A 66 0.64 -0.94 -10.78
C TRP A 66 1.11 0.46 -10.37
N LYS A 67 2.28 0.89 -10.85
CA LYS A 67 2.79 2.24 -10.60
C LYS A 67 1.79 3.31 -11.03
N GLY A 68 1.24 3.19 -12.25
CA GLY A 68 0.23 4.13 -12.75
C GLY A 68 -1.05 4.13 -11.91
N PHE A 69 -1.51 2.97 -11.46
CA PHE A 69 -2.65 2.86 -10.55
C PHE A 69 -2.37 3.55 -9.21
N ARG A 70 -1.22 3.27 -8.57
CA ARG A 70 -0.79 3.86 -7.30
C ARG A 70 -0.69 5.39 -7.39
N GLU A 71 -0.04 5.91 -8.43
CA GLU A 71 0.06 7.34 -8.67
C GLU A 71 -1.30 8.00 -8.89
N SER A 72 -2.24 7.32 -9.56
CA SER A 72 -3.60 7.82 -9.75
C SER A 72 -4.40 7.93 -8.44
N LEU A 73 -4.14 7.05 -7.47
CA LEU A 73 -4.77 7.11 -6.15
C LEU A 73 -4.19 8.27 -5.33
N LEU A 74 -2.86 8.43 -5.33
CA LEU A 74 -2.20 9.55 -4.67
C LEU A 74 -2.69 10.90 -5.23
N ALA A 75 -2.81 11.01 -6.56
CA ALA A 75 -3.33 12.21 -7.21
C ALA A 75 -4.80 12.52 -6.85
N LYS A 76 -5.58 11.52 -6.43
CA LYS A 76 -6.95 11.67 -5.94
C LYS A 76 -7.02 11.97 -4.44
N GLY A 77 -5.88 12.14 -3.76
CA GLY A 77 -5.81 12.44 -2.32
C GLY A 77 -5.98 11.23 -1.41
N TYR A 78 -5.76 10.01 -1.92
CA TYR A 78 -5.74 8.82 -1.06
C TYR A 78 -4.39 8.69 -0.36
N GLU A 79 -4.43 8.27 0.90
CA GLU A 79 -3.26 7.82 1.64
C GLU A 79 -3.10 6.31 1.44
N LEU A 80 -1.90 5.86 1.08
CA LEU A 80 -1.63 4.44 0.81
C LEU A 80 -0.59 3.92 1.79
N GLU A 81 -0.93 2.84 2.49
CA GLU A 81 0.00 2.10 3.33
C GLU A 81 0.17 0.67 2.86
N PHE A 82 1.36 0.13 3.11
CA PHE A 82 1.78 -1.18 2.65
C PHE A 82 2.27 -1.97 3.84
N PHE A 83 1.72 -3.17 4.03
CA PHE A 83 2.07 -4.07 5.11
C PHE A 83 2.25 -5.48 4.59
N HIS A 84 3.18 -6.22 5.15
CA HIS A 84 3.11 -7.67 5.21
C HIS A 84 2.05 -8.09 6.25
N LYS A 85 1.60 -9.34 6.18
CA LYS A 85 0.53 -9.84 7.05
C LYS A 85 0.88 -9.74 8.53
N ASP A 86 2.11 -10.10 8.89
CA ASP A 86 2.66 -10.00 10.24
C ASP A 86 2.79 -8.54 10.70
N GLU A 87 3.33 -7.66 9.85
CA GLU A 87 3.42 -6.22 10.15
C GLU A 87 2.04 -5.62 10.41
N PHE A 88 1.03 -6.01 9.62
CA PHE A 88 -0.34 -5.54 9.84
C PHE A 88 -0.88 -5.99 11.21
N GLN A 89 -0.66 -7.26 11.59
CA GLN A 89 -1.10 -7.82 12.87
C GLN A 89 -0.40 -7.20 14.09
N GLU A 90 0.80 -6.66 13.92
CA GLU A 90 1.52 -5.97 15.00
C GLU A 90 1.07 -4.50 15.15
N ASN A 91 0.65 -3.85 14.06
CA ASN A 91 0.34 -2.41 14.03
C ASN A 91 -1.15 -2.09 14.21
N TYR A 92 -2.05 -3.07 14.07
CA TYR A 92 -3.51 -2.94 14.17
C TYR A 92 -4.12 -4.08 14.98
#